data_AF-A0A182SLZ9-F1
#
_entry.id   AF-A0A182SLZ9-F1
#
_cell.length_a   1.000
_cell.length_b   1.000
_cell.length_c   1.000
_cell.angle_alpha   90.00
_cell.angle_beta   90.00
_cell.angle_gamma   90.00
#
_symmetry.space_group_name_H-M   'P 1'
#
loop_
_entity.id
_entity.type
_entity.pdbx_description
1 polymer ?
#
loop_
_entity_poly.entity_id
_entity_poly.type
_entity_poly.pdbx_seq_one_letter_code
_entity_poly.pdbx_strand_id
1 'polypeptide(L)'
;MALADLCGFSQGGLFNDVSMGSDMFHRDIALNTQNLQNNMSLAVPPFQDPALNLAKLQAAGESSGIKMDFDHGTTTLGFRFQGGVILAVDSRATGGQFIGSQTMKKIVEINDYLLGTLAGGAADCVYWDRVLAKECRIYELRNKERISVAAASKIMSNIVYYYKGMGLSMGMMLAGYDKRGPQLYYIDSEGTRTPGKVFSVGSGSIYAYGVLDSGYHWDLTDEEAQDLGRRAIYHATHRDAYSGGIVRVYHIKPSGWVNISNQDCMDLHFQFKEEKSKKFGETA
;
A
#
# COMPACT_ATOMS: atom_id res chain seq x y z
N MET A 1 -13.86 9.01 26.32
CA MET A 1 -13.61 9.52 27.69
C MET A 1 -12.77 8.54 28.51
N ALA A 2 -13.23 7.30 28.76
CA ALA A 2 -12.48 6.35 29.60
C ALA A 2 -11.03 6.04 29.14
N LEU A 3 -10.79 5.93 27.82
CA LEU A 3 -9.44 5.67 27.30
C LEU A 3 -8.52 6.91 27.41
N ALA A 4 -9.07 8.12 27.28
CA ALA A 4 -8.29 9.36 27.37
C ALA A 4 -7.82 9.62 28.81
N ASP A 5 -8.68 9.36 29.78
CA ASP A 5 -8.34 9.39 31.21
C ASP A 5 -7.32 8.28 31.57
N LEU A 6 -7.48 7.07 31.01
CA LEU A 6 -6.54 5.96 31.22
C LEU A 6 -5.14 6.26 30.65
N CYS A 7 -5.07 7.03 29.55
CA CYS A 7 -3.83 7.43 28.90
C CYS A 7 -3.23 8.75 29.41
N GLY A 8 -3.83 9.39 30.43
CA GLY A 8 -3.30 10.60 31.05
C GLY A 8 -3.43 11.88 30.21
N PHE A 9 -4.29 11.91 29.20
CA PHE A 9 -4.55 13.13 28.43
C PHE A 9 -5.42 14.10 29.24
N SER A 10 -4.89 15.26 29.61
CA SER A 10 -5.73 16.35 30.12
C SER A 10 -6.60 16.90 28.98
N GLN A 11 -7.88 17.16 29.24
CA GLN A 11 -8.85 17.71 28.28
C GLN A 11 -8.53 19.15 27.81
N GLY A 12 -7.27 19.59 27.88
CA GLY A 12 -6.86 20.94 27.48
C GLY A 12 -7.02 21.14 25.98
N GLY A 13 -8.20 21.56 25.52
CA GLY A 13 -8.47 22.09 24.18
C GLY A 13 -8.17 21.17 22.99
N LEU A 14 -7.69 19.94 23.21
CA LEU A 14 -7.37 18.98 22.15
C LEU A 14 -8.61 18.30 21.59
N PHE A 15 -9.69 18.22 22.35
CA PHE A 15 -10.95 17.62 21.93
C PHE A 15 -12.05 18.67 22.03
N ASN A 16 -13.02 18.64 21.12
CA ASN A 16 -14.18 19.55 21.21
C ASN A 16 -14.91 19.36 22.55
N ASP A 17 -15.27 20.47 23.20
CA ASP A 17 -15.98 20.47 24.49
C ASP A 17 -17.37 19.85 24.34
N VAL A 18 -17.54 18.63 24.87
CA VAL A 18 -18.79 17.86 24.75
C VAL A 18 -19.76 18.28 25.86
N SER A 19 -20.18 19.56 25.90
CA SER A 19 -21.39 19.93 26.64
C SER A 19 -22.60 19.58 25.77
N MET A 20 -23.21 18.42 26.03
CA MET A 20 -24.16 17.79 25.09
C MET A 20 -25.51 18.53 25.00
N GLY A 21 -25.67 19.35 23.97
CA GLY A 21 -26.98 19.64 23.36
C GLY A 21 -27.31 18.64 22.24
N SER A 22 -28.59 18.35 22.00
CA SER A 22 -29.05 17.38 20.98
C SER A 22 -28.49 17.66 19.58
N ASP A 23 -28.37 18.94 19.22
CA ASP A 23 -27.90 19.35 17.89
C ASP A 23 -26.40 19.14 17.71
N MET A 24 -25.60 19.28 18.77
CA MET A 24 -24.16 18.97 18.72
C MET A 24 -23.90 17.48 18.60
N PHE A 25 -24.71 16.63 19.27
CA PHE A 25 -24.59 15.18 19.15
C PHE A 25 -24.86 14.68 17.72
N HIS A 26 -25.92 15.19 17.07
CA HIS A 26 -26.20 14.84 15.67
C HIS A 26 -25.10 15.32 14.73
N ARG A 27 -24.54 16.51 14.97
CA ARG A 27 -23.42 17.03 14.20
C ARG A 27 -22.16 16.18 14.37
N ASP A 28 -21.84 15.76 15.58
CA ASP A 28 -20.67 14.91 15.86
C ASP A 28 -20.83 13.53 15.23
N ILE A 29 -22.02 12.93 15.30
CA ILE A 29 -22.29 11.68 14.56
C ILE A 29 -22.07 11.90 13.08
N ALA A 30 -22.64 12.94 12.49
CA ALA A 30 -22.50 13.22 11.06
C ALA A 30 -21.03 13.43 10.65
N LEU A 31 -20.24 14.14 11.45
CA LEU A 31 -18.81 14.38 11.21
C LEU A 31 -17.98 13.09 11.30
N ASN A 32 -18.21 12.27 12.32
CA ASN A 32 -17.45 11.04 12.55
C ASN A 32 -17.91 9.85 11.69
N THR A 33 -19.09 9.96 11.05
CA THR A 33 -19.65 8.94 10.16
C THR A 33 -19.83 9.43 8.72
N GLN A 34 -19.10 10.50 8.32
CA GLN A 34 -19.19 11.06 6.97
C GLN A 34 -18.96 10.01 5.88
N ASN A 35 -18.11 9.02 6.11
CA ASN A 35 -17.84 7.94 5.18
C ASN A 35 -19.07 7.06 4.88
N LEU A 36 -20.08 7.02 5.77
CA LEU A 36 -21.35 6.32 5.54
C LEU A 36 -22.28 7.09 4.59
N GLN A 37 -22.23 8.42 4.60
CA GLN A 37 -23.05 9.28 3.75
C GLN A 37 -22.36 9.62 2.43
N ASN A 38 -21.05 9.82 2.46
CA ASN A 38 -20.20 10.13 1.34
C ASN A 38 -19.02 9.16 1.29
N ASN A 39 -19.09 8.19 0.38
CA ASN A 39 -18.05 7.20 0.17
C ASN A 39 -16.73 7.75 -0.41
N MET A 40 -16.63 9.07 -0.61
CA MET A 40 -15.41 9.77 -1.02
C MET A 40 -14.75 10.53 0.13
N SER A 41 -15.31 10.48 1.34
CA SER A 41 -14.78 11.17 2.52
C SER A 41 -14.41 10.19 3.62
N LEU A 42 -13.28 10.39 4.28
CA LEU A 42 -12.95 9.76 5.55
C LEU A 42 -13.16 10.73 6.71
N ALA A 43 -13.52 10.17 7.86
CA ALA A 43 -13.54 10.93 9.11
C ALA A 43 -12.10 11.37 9.44
N VAL A 44 -11.94 12.65 9.75
CA VAL A 44 -10.65 13.25 10.12
C VAL A 44 -10.49 13.23 11.65
N PRO A 45 -9.25 13.26 12.17
CA PRO A 45 -9.02 13.40 13.60
C PRO A 45 -9.79 14.59 14.20
N PRO A 46 -10.37 14.48 15.41
CA PRO A 46 -11.28 15.47 16.00
C PRO A 46 -10.55 16.69 16.58
N PHE A 47 -9.57 17.23 15.84
CA PHE A 47 -8.82 18.43 16.18
C PHE A 47 -9.34 19.64 15.37
N GLN A 48 -9.17 20.86 15.91
CA GLN A 48 -9.52 22.09 15.18
C GLN A 48 -8.73 22.23 13.86
N ASP A 49 -7.45 21.87 13.89
CA ASP A 49 -6.59 21.70 12.71
C ASP A 49 -5.92 20.32 12.80
N PRO A 50 -6.49 19.30 12.13
CA PRO A 50 -5.95 17.95 12.15
C PRO A 50 -4.53 17.87 11.59
N ALA A 51 -4.20 18.66 10.56
CA ALA A 51 -2.91 18.60 9.90
C ALA A 51 -1.76 19.09 10.81
N LEU A 52 -2.00 20.15 11.57
CA LEU A 52 -1.00 20.69 12.50
C LEU A 52 -0.96 19.94 13.83
N ASN A 53 -2.12 19.57 14.37
CA ASN A 53 -2.18 19.07 15.75
C ASN A 53 -1.87 17.58 15.85
N LEU A 54 -2.13 16.79 14.81
CA LEU A 54 -1.72 15.38 14.78
C LEU A 54 -0.19 15.25 14.79
N ALA A 55 0.51 16.07 14.00
CA ALA A 55 1.97 16.08 13.96
C ALA A 55 2.59 16.41 15.34
N LYS A 56 1.97 17.35 16.08
CA LYS A 56 2.40 17.68 17.45
C LYS A 56 2.22 16.52 18.42
N LEU A 57 1.12 15.77 18.29
CA LEU A 57 0.88 14.57 19.10
C LEU A 57 1.90 13.48 18.83
N GLN A 58 2.23 13.23 17.57
CA GLN A 58 3.27 12.27 17.19
C GLN A 58 4.64 12.68 17.76
N ALA A 59 5.01 13.96 17.64
CA ALA A 59 6.25 14.49 18.22
C ALA A 59 6.27 14.39 19.77
N ALA A 60 5.14 14.63 20.43
CA ALA A 60 5.01 14.52 21.88
C ALA A 60 5.06 13.06 22.38
N GLY A 61 4.80 12.07 21.51
CA GLY A 61 4.94 10.63 21.78
C GLY A 61 6.33 10.24 22.27
N GLU A 62 7.39 10.95 21.83
CA GLU A 62 8.75 10.73 22.32
C GLU A 62 8.92 11.06 23.81
N SER A 63 8.15 12.01 24.32
CA SER A 63 8.22 12.48 25.72
C SER A 63 7.22 11.77 26.66
N SER A 64 6.08 11.32 26.12
CA SER A 64 4.96 10.74 26.88
C SER A 64 5.01 9.21 26.99
N GLY A 65 5.91 8.54 26.26
CA GLY A 65 6.06 7.08 26.27
C GLY A 65 5.02 6.31 25.45
N ILE A 66 3.98 6.97 24.94
CA ILE A 66 2.98 6.39 24.03
C ILE A 66 3.33 6.83 22.61
N LYS A 67 4.03 5.95 21.86
CA LYS A 67 4.34 6.17 20.44
C LYS A 67 3.24 5.57 19.57
N MET A 68 2.64 6.40 18.71
CA MET A 68 1.81 5.93 17.60
C MET A 68 2.70 5.73 16.37
N ASP A 69 3.56 4.71 16.42
CA ASP A 69 4.37 4.32 15.26
C ASP A 69 3.51 3.45 14.33
N PHE A 70 3.23 3.95 13.13
CA PHE A 70 2.59 3.15 12.10
C PHE A 70 3.63 2.20 11.52
N ASP A 71 3.79 1.02 12.12
CA ASP A 71 4.68 -0.01 11.59
C ASP A 71 4.21 -0.42 10.17
N HIS A 72 5.01 -0.09 9.16
CA HIS A 72 4.73 -0.45 7.76
C HIS A 72 5.24 -1.85 7.44
N GLY A 73 4.71 -2.86 8.12
CA GLY A 73 5.10 -4.25 7.93
C GLY A 73 4.61 -4.82 6.60
N THR A 74 5.43 -4.77 5.53
CA THR A 74 5.11 -5.23 4.17
C THR A 74 6.31 -5.15 3.23
N THR A 75 6.37 -6.02 2.21
CA THR A 75 7.18 -5.77 1.01
C THR A 75 6.31 -5.88 -0.24
N THR A 76 6.27 -4.79 -1.01
CA THR A 76 5.70 -4.77 -2.35
C THR A 76 6.75 -4.27 -3.33
N LEU A 77 6.75 -4.80 -4.54
CA LEU A 77 7.60 -4.30 -5.61
C LEU A 77 6.88 -4.34 -6.95
N GLY A 78 7.35 -3.50 -7.86
CA GLY A 78 6.85 -3.42 -9.22
C GLY A 78 7.92 -2.95 -10.19
N PHE A 79 7.96 -3.56 -11.37
CA PHE A 79 8.86 -3.09 -12.42
C PHE A 79 8.30 -3.28 -13.83
N ARG A 80 8.68 -2.38 -14.72
CA ARG A 80 8.32 -2.36 -16.13
C ARG A 80 9.42 -3.04 -16.94
N PHE A 81 9.04 -3.88 -17.89
CA PHE A 81 9.94 -4.51 -18.84
C PHE A 81 9.26 -4.63 -20.20
N GLN A 82 9.94 -5.17 -21.21
CA GLN A 82 9.40 -5.28 -22.57
C GLN A 82 8.05 -6.01 -22.65
N GLY A 83 7.82 -7.01 -21.78
CA GLY A 83 6.59 -7.80 -21.74
C GLY A 83 5.42 -7.12 -21.02
N GLY A 84 5.65 -6.03 -20.28
CA GLY A 84 4.61 -5.34 -19.53
C GLY A 84 5.07 -4.82 -18.17
N VAL A 85 4.31 -5.13 -17.12
CA VAL A 85 4.64 -4.78 -15.73
C VAL A 85 4.48 -6.00 -14.83
N ILE A 86 5.48 -6.29 -14.01
CA ILE A 86 5.39 -7.26 -12.92
C ILE A 86 5.08 -6.51 -11.63
N LEU A 87 4.10 -7.00 -10.88
CA LEU A 87 3.91 -6.66 -9.47
C LEU A 87 4.11 -7.92 -8.63
N ALA A 88 4.93 -7.83 -7.60
CA ALA A 88 5.11 -8.91 -6.64
C ALA A 88 4.96 -8.39 -5.21
N VAL A 89 4.27 -9.14 -4.36
CA VAL A 89 3.99 -8.74 -2.98
C VAL A 89 4.06 -9.93 -2.03
N ASP A 90 4.37 -9.66 -0.77
CA ASP A 90 4.14 -10.61 0.33
C ASP A 90 2.67 -10.56 0.82
N SER A 91 2.33 -11.29 1.89
CA SER A 91 0.95 -11.36 2.39
C SER A 91 0.80 -11.31 3.91
N ARG A 92 1.87 -11.00 4.64
CA ARG A 92 1.83 -10.87 6.11
C ARG A 92 1.25 -9.51 6.52
N ALA A 93 0.35 -9.51 7.49
CA ALA A 93 -0.16 -8.29 8.13
C ALA A 93 0.08 -8.39 9.64
N THR A 94 0.74 -7.39 10.21
CA THR A 94 1.12 -7.37 11.62
C THR A 94 0.42 -6.22 12.37
N GLY A 95 0.16 -6.42 13.65
CA GLY A 95 -0.21 -5.39 14.61
C GLY A 95 0.89 -5.28 15.65
N GLY A 96 1.90 -4.44 15.39
CA GLY A 96 3.17 -4.47 16.11
C GLY A 96 3.89 -5.82 15.89
N GLN A 97 4.27 -6.48 16.99
CA GLN A 97 4.95 -7.78 16.95
C GLN A 97 4.03 -8.98 16.67
N PHE A 98 2.71 -8.81 16.79
CA PHE A 98 1.75 -9.89 16.56
C PHE A 98 1.40 -10.00 15.07
N ILE A 99 1.49 -11.21 14.52
CA ILE A 99 1.06 -11.49 13.14
C ILE A 99 -0.46 -11.70 13.14
N GLY A 100 -1.20 -10.70 12.66
CA GLY A 100 -2.66 -10.76 12.58
C GLY A 100 -3.16 -11.62 11.42
N SER A 101 -2.43 -11.65 10.29
CA SER A 101 -2.75 -12.52 9.16
C SER A 101 -1.51 -12.85 8.34
N GLN A 102 -1.49 -14.04 7.74
CA GLN A 102 -0.45 -14.45 6.78
C GLN A 102 -0.96 -14.51 5.34
N THR A 103 -2.23 -14.18 5.07
CA THR A 103 -2.85 -14.39 3.75
C THR A 103 -3.42 -13.11 3.13
N MET A 104 -3.11 -11.94 3.70
CA MET A 104 -3.61 -10.64 3.22
C MET A 104 -3.31 -10.43 1.73
N LYS A 105 -4.30 -10.01 0.96
CA LYS A 105 -4.12 -9.70 -0.47
C LYS A 105 -3.62 -8.25 -0.60
N LYS A 106 -2.33 -8.08 -0.86
CA LYS A 106 -1.68 -6.75 -1.00
C LYS A 106 -1.64 -6.22 -2.43
N ILE A 107 -2.30 -6.90 -3.36
CA ILE A 107 -2.61 -6.38 -4.69
C ILE A 107 -4.13 -6.26 -4.77
N VAL A 108 -4.60 -5.05 -5.07
CA VAL A 108 -6.01 -4.75 -5.29
C VAL A 108 -6.26 -4.67 -6.79
N GLU A 109 -7.24 -5.44 -7.22
CA GLU A 109 -7.75 -5.47 -8.58
C GLU A 109 -8.71 -4.29 -8.76
N ILE A 110 -8.19 -3.15 -9.24
CA ILE A 110 -8.99 -1.92 -9.41
C ILE A 110 -9.99 -2.11 -10.56
N ASN A 111 -9.52 -2.71 -11.65
CA ASN A 111 -10.31 -3.16 -12.80
C ASN A 111 -9.48 -4.20 -13.59
N ASP A 112 -9.97 -4.66 -14.74
CA ASP A 112 -9.30 -5.70 -15.56
C ASP A 112 -7.92 -5.30 -16.13
N TYR A 113 -7.52 -4.01 -16.03
CA TYR A 113 -6.30 -3.47 -16.63
C TYR A 113 -5.44 -2.58 -15.70
N LEU A 114 -5.88 -2.34 -14.47
CA LEU A 114 -5.21 -1.57 -13.43
C LEU A 114 -5.08 -2.40 -12.16
N LEU A 115 -3.87 -2.43 -11.61
CA LEU A 115 -3.58 -3.01 -10.31
C LEU A 115 -2.99 -1.96 -9.36
N GLY A 116 -3.42 -2.02 -8.11
CA GLY A 116 -2.87 -1.25 -7.00
C GLY A 116 -2.14 -2.14 -6.00
N THR A 117 -1.07 -1.65 -5.37
CA THR A 117 -0.43 -2.34 -4.25
C THR A 117 -0.77 -1.69 -2.91
N LEU A 118 -0.87 -2.49 -1.86
CA LEU A 118 -1.08 -2.04 -0.49
C LEU A 118 0.25 -2.01 0.27
N ALA A 119 0.70 -0.82 0.67
CA ALA A 119 1.71 -0.65 1.72
C ALA A 119 1.37 0.59 2.56
N GLY A 120 1.57 0.50 3.87
CA GLY A 120 1.05 1.47 4.84
C GLY A 120 -0.19 0.96 5.58
N GLY A 121 -1.10 1.86 5.93
CA GLY A 121 -2.36 1.53 6.59
C GLY A 121 -3.25 0.66 5.69
N ALA A 122 -3.48 -0.60 6.09
CA ALA A 122 -4.29 -1.53 5.29
C ALA A 122 -5.71 -1.00 5.01
N ALA A 123 -6.32 -0.34 6.00
CA ALA A 123 -7.65 0.27 5.86
C ALA A 123 -7.64 1.43 4.85
N ASP A 124 -6.67 2.35 4.98
CA ASP A 124 -6.54 3.52 4.10
C ASP A 124 -6.35 3.10 2.65
N CYS A 125 -5.43 2.15 2.41
CA CYS A 125 -5.11 1.68 1.07
C CYS A 125 -6.33 1.00 0.42
N VAL A 126 -6.97 0.05 1.11
CA VAL A 126 -8.15 -0.66 0.56
C VAL A 126 -9.32 0.29 0.32
N TYR A 127 -9.56 1.25 1.22
CA TYR A 127 -10.64 2.21 1.08
C TYR A 127 -10.45 3.09 -0.16
N TRP A 128 -9.28 3.71 -0.29
CA TRP A 128 -9.01 4.62 -1.39
C TRP A 128 -8.85 3.90 -2.73
N ASP A 129 -8.33 2.68 -2.76
CA ASP A 129 -8.30 1.87 -3.98
C ASP A 129 -9.71 1.58 -4.51
N ARG A 130 -10.65 1.29 -3.60
CA ARG A 130 -12.06 1.10 -3.96
C ARG A 130 -12.71 2.39 -4.48
N VAL A 131 -12.37 3.53 -3.88
CA VAL A 131 -12.79 4.85 -4.36
C VAL A 131 -12.23 5.13 -5.75
N LEU A 132 -10.95 4.86 -5.97
CA LEU A 132 -10.33 5.00 -7.29
C LEU A 132 -11.01 4.08 -8.32
N ALA A 133 -11.33 2.83 -7.98
CA ALA A 133 -12.05 1.92 -8.86
C ALA A 133 -13.41 2.47 -9.30
N LYS A 134 -14.16 3.08 -8.37
CA LYS A 134 -15.43 3.78 -8.67
C LYS A 134 -15.20 4.94 -9.65
N GLU A 135 -14.24 5.82 -9.37
CA GLU A 135 -13.96 6.97 -10.24
C GLU A 135 -13.50 6.55 -11.65
N CYS A 136 -12.65 5.53 -11.74
CA CYS A 136 -12.24 4.91 -13.01
C CYS A 136 -13.46 4.38 -13.79
N ARG A 137 -14.41 3.73 -13.11
CA ARG A 137 -15.63 3.22 -13.74
C ARG A 137 -16.56 4.33 -14.20
N ILE A 138 -16.74 5.39 -13.41
CA ILE A 138 -17.54 6.55 -13.79
C ILE A 138 -16.92 7.25 -15.01
N TYR A 139 -15.59 7.41 -15.04
CA TYR A 139 -14.88 7.96 -16.19
C TYR A 139 -15.16 7.14 -17.46
N GLU A 140 -15.07 5.82 -17.37
CA GLU A 140 -15.32 4.93 -18.50
C GLU A 140 -16.75 5.05 -19.03
N LEU A 141 -17.75 5.11 -18.15
CA LEU A 141 -19.16 5.27 -18.55
C LEU A 141 -19.44 6.62 -19.21
N ARG A 142 -18.83 7.70 -18.72
CA ARG A 142 -19.01 9.06 -19.26
C ARG A 142 -18.35 9.23 -20.63
N ASN A 143 -17.13 8.71 -20.79
CA ASN A 143 -16.31 8.95 -21.97
C ASN A 143 -16.40 7.81 -23.00
N LYS A 144 -17.00 6.66 -22.63
CA LYS A 144 -16.98 5.41 -23.42
C LYS A 144 -15.56 4.94 -23.76
N GLU A 145 -14.59 5.30 -22.91
CA GLU A 145 -13.18 5.00 -23.08
C GLU A 145 -12.55 4.69 -21.72
N ARG A 146 -11.65 3.70 -21.68
CA ARG A 146 -10.86 3.35 -20.50
C ARG A 146 -10.01 4.53 -20.04
N ILE A 147 -9.86 4.69 -18.72
CA ILE A 147 -9.00 5.71 -18.14
C ILE A 147 -7.52 5.38 -18.37
N SER A 148 -6.69 6.38 -18.61
CA SER A 148 -5.23 6.19 -18.65
C SER A 148 -4.66 5.95 -17.25
N VAL A 149 -3.54 5.21 -17.17
CA VAL A 149 -2.83 4.97 -15.89
C VAL A 149 -2.35 6.29 -15.29
N ALA A 150 -1.96 7.23 -16.16
CA ALA A 150 -1.53 8.56 -15.76
C ALA A 150 -2.68 9.39 -15.13
N ALA A 151 -3.90 9.29 -15.66
CA ALA A 151 -5.06 9.98 -15.10
C ALA A 151 -5.52 9.34 -13.79
N ALA A 152 -5.60 8.01 -13.73
CA ALA A 152 -5.96 7.29 -12.50
C ALA A 152 -4.99 7.61 -11.35
N SER A 153 -3.68 7.58 -11.60
CA SER A 153 -2.68 7.98 -10.59
C SER A 153 -2.82 9.44 -10.17
N LYS A 154 -3.24 10.34 -11.06
CA LYS A 154 -3.43 11.75 -10.72
C LYS A 154 -4.65 11.95 -9.82
N ILE A 155 -5.76 11.25 -10.10
CA ILE A 155 -6.95 11.25 -9.22
C ILE A 155 -6.56 10.81 -7.81
N MET A 156 -5.86 9.69 -7.69
CA MET A 156 -5.41 9.19 -6.38
C MET A 156 -4.49 10.20 -5.67
N SER A 157 -3.50 10.79 -6.36
CA SER A 157 -2.62 11.79 -5.74
C SER A 157 -3.37 13.02 -5.22
N ASN A 158 -4.42 13.46 -5.94
CA ASN A 158 -5.23 14.61 -5.52
C ASN A 158 -6.09 14.27 -4.29
N ILE A 159 -6.66 13.05 -4.24
CA ILE A 159 -7.40 12.54 -3.09
C ILE A 159 -6.50 12.52 -1.86
N VAL A 160 -5.33 11.89 -1.97
CA VAL A 160 -4.41 11.73 -0.85
C VAL A 160 -3.87 13.07 -0.37
N TYR A 161 -3.54 13.98 -1.29
CA TYR A 161 -3.08 15.33 -0.95
C TYR A 161 -4.12 16.15 -0.18
N TYR A 162 -5.42 15.94 -0.42
CA TYR A 162 -6.48 16.61 0.34
C TYR A 162 -6.44 16.26 1.84
N TYR A 163 -6.00 15.05 2.18
CA TYR A 163 -5.87 14.55 3.54
C TYR A 163 -4.44 14.65 4.10
N LYS A 164 -3.57 15.44 3.44
CA LYS A 164 -2.18 15.60 3.84
C LYS A 164 -2.07 16.10 5.28
N GLY A 165 -1.22 15.45 6.08
CA GLY A 165 -1.02 15.75 7.49
C GLY A 165 -2.15 15.25 8.42
N MET A 166 -3.23 14.69 7.90
CA MET A 166 -4.38 14.22 8.70
C MET A 166 -4.27 12.75 9.13
N GLY A 167 -3.09 12.15 8.97
CA GLY A 167 -2.80 10.80 9.47
C GLY A 167 -3.05 9.65 8.50
N LEU A 168 -3.23 9.92 7.20
CA LEU A 168 -3.25 8.87 6.19
C LEU A 168 -1.87 8.21 6.08
N SER A 169 -1.87 6.88 5.98
CA SER A 169 -0.67 6.10 5.68
C SER A 169 -0.87 5.26 4.44
N MET A 170 -0.22 5.63 3.35
CA MET A 170 -0.31 4.95 2.07
C MET A 170 0.99 5.10 1.28
N GLY A 171 1.47 3.98 0.74
CA GLY A 171 2.52 3.91 -0.27
C GLY A 171 2.06 2.94 -1.36
N MET A 172 1.43 3.47 -2.39
CA MET A 172 0.80 2.69 -3.45
C MET A 172 1.66 2.70 -4.71
N MET A 173 1.84 1.53 -5.32
CA MET A 173 2.19 1.44 -6.72
C MET A 173 0.91 1.22 -7.53
N LEU A 174 0.67 2.11 -8.49
CA LEU A 174 -0.39 1.96 -9.48
C LEU A 174 0.22 1.53 -10.81
N ALA A 175 -0.16 0.36 -11.27
CA ALA A 175 0.36 -0.23 -12.49
C ALA A 175 -0.77 -0.52 -13.48
N GLY A 176 -0.47 -0.40 -14.77
CA GLY A 176 -1.42 -0.67 -15.82
C GLY A 176 -0.81 -0.63 -17.21
N TYR A 177 -1.61 -1.00 -18.20
CA TYR A 177 -1.25 -0.91 -19.61
C TYR A 177 -2.28 -0.04 -20.34
N ASP A 178 -1.84 1.05 -20.96
CA ASP A 178 -2.72 1.93 -21.74
C ASP A 178 -2.14 2.25 -23.12
N LYS A 179 -2.71 3.24 -23.81
CA LYS A 179 -2.30 3.68 -25.15
C LYS A 179 -0.81 4.08 -25.24
N ARG A 180 -0.15 4.39 -24.11
CA ARG A 180 1.28 4.74 -24.04
C ARG A 180 2.17 3.55 -23.65
N GLY A 181 1.61 2.35 -23.57
CA GLY A 181 2.30 1.14 -23.18
C GLY A 181 2.19 0.85 -21.68
N PRO A 182 3.10 0.02 -21.13
CA PRO A 182 3.10 -0.31 -19.72
C PRO A 182 3.53 0.91 -18.90
N GLN A 183 2.77 1.25 -17.86
CA GLN A 183 3.06 2.37 -16.96
C GLN A 183 3.00 1.92 -15.50
N LEU A 184 3.86 2.54 -14.70
CA LEU A 184 3.99 2.31 -13.27
C LEU A 184 4.21 3.65 -12.57
N TYR A 185 3.38 3.94 -11.57
CA TYR A 185 3.44 5.14 -10.75
C TYR A 185 3.54 4.77 -9.28
N TYR A 186 4.40 5.48 -8.55
CA TYR A 186 4.41 5.49 -7.09
C TYR A 186 3.62 6.70 -6.58
N ILE A 187 2.78 6.49 -5.57
CA ILE A 187 1.94 7.50 -4.93
C ILE A 187 2.05 7.32 -3.42
N ASP A 188 2.29 8.40 -2.68
CA ASP A 188 2.41 8.37 -1.21
C ASP A 188 1.38 9.25 -0.50
N SER A 189 1.30 9.09 0.82
CA SER A 189 0.46 9.87 1.73
C SER A 189 0.73 11.38 1.72
N GLU A 190 1.90 11.80 1.22
CA GLU A 190 2.28 13.21 1.11
C GLU A 190 1.75 13.88 -0.17
N GLY A 191 1.13 13.10 -1.05
CA GLY A 191 0.62 13.52 -2.36
C GLY A 191 1.69 13.45 -3.45
N THR A 192 2.85 12.85 -3.19
CA THR A 192 3.88 12.62 -4.21
C THR A 192 3.32 11.68 -5.27
N ARG A 193 3.68 11.94 -6.54
CA ARG A 193 3.31 11.10 -7.66
C ARG A 193 4.47 11.00 -8.64
N THR A 194 5.12 9.84 -8.67
CA THR A 194 6.36 9.65 -9.44
C THR A 194 6.18 8.52 -10.46
N PRO A 195 6.28 8.80 -11.78
CA PRO A 195 6.41 7.73 -12.77
C PRO A 195 7.80 7.08 -12.66
N GLY A 196 7.88 5.76 -12.82
CA GLY A 196 9.16 5.06 -12.74
C GLY A 196 9.22 3.77 -13.53
N LYS A 197 10.39 3.13 -13.49
CA LYS A 197 10.64 1.81 -14.10
C LYS A 197 10.60 0.70 -13.07
N VAL A 198 11.15 0.95 -11.88
CA VAL A 198 11.26 -0.01 -10.78
C VAL A 198 10.90 0.74 -9.51
N PHE A 199 10.07 0.12 -8.67
CA PHE A 199 9.76 0.59 -7.33
C PHE A 199 9.68 -0.61 -6.39
N SER A 200 10.02 -0.35 -5.13
CA SER A 200 9.85 -1.27 -4.01
C SER A 200 9.44 -0.44 -2.80
N VAL A 201 8.39 -0.86 -2.10
CA VAL A 201 7.70 -0.09 -1.06
C VAL A 201 7.38 -1.00 0.13
N GLY A 202 7.58 -0.47 1.34
CA GLY A 202 7.35 -1.15 2.62
C GLY A 202 8.65 -1.42 3.39
N SER A 203 8.53 -2.04 4.57
CA SER A 203 9.64 -2.34 5.48
C SER A 203 10.76 -3.15 4.83
N GLY A 204 10.44 -4.16 4.01
CA GLY A 204 11.44 -5.00 3.34
C GLY A 204 11.91 -4.45 1.98
N SER A 205 11.55 -3.22 1.64
CA SER A 205 11.81 -2.64 0.31
C SER A 205 13.29 -2.62 -0.06
N ILE A 206 14.16 -2.29 0.90
CA ILE A 206 15.61 -2.20 0.72
C ILE A 206 16.23 -3.57 0.36
N TYR A 207 15.68 -4.66 0.91
CA TYR A 207 16.15 -6.02 0.60
C TYR A 207 15.72 -6.45 -0.80
N ALA A 208 14.50 -6.09 -1.19
CA ALA A 208 13.98 -6.36 -2.53
C ALA A 208 14.77 -5.60 -3.61
N TYR A 209 15.14 -4.32 -3.38
CA TYR A 209 15.97 -3.55 -4.32
C TYR A 209 17.31 -4.24 -4.61
N GLY A 210 17.98 -4.79 -3.60
CA GLY A 210 19.26 -5.47 -3.80
C GLY A 210 19.18 -6.64 -4.80
N VAL A 211 18.06 -7.37 -4.82
CA VAL A 211 17.84 -8.46 -5.80
C VAL A 211 17.39 -7.90 -7.14
N LEU A 212 16.43 -6.97 -7.14
CA LEU A 212 15.92 -6.35 -8.36
C LEU A 212 17.03 -5.70 -9.17
N ASP A 213 17.84 -4.83 -8.56
CA ASP A 213 18.88 -4.07 -9.25
C ASP A 213 19.99 -4.96 -9.82
N SER A 214 20.17 -6.16 -9.25
CA SER A 214 21.16 -7.14 -9.73
C SER A 214 20.70 -7.93 -10.96
N GLY A 215 19.39 -8.14 -11.12
CA GLY A 215 18.82 -8.99 -12.16
C GLY A 215 17.95 -8.27 -13.18
N TYR A 216 17.61 -7.01 -12.94
CA TYR A 216 16.70 -6.26 -13.80
C TYR A 216 17.40 -5.74 -15.06
N HIS A 217 16.79 -6.04 -16.21
CA HIS A 217 17.04 -5.38 -17.49
C HIS A 217 15.74 -5.28 -18.28
N TRP A 218 15.71 -4.40 -19.30
CA TRP A 218 14.47 -4.11 -20.03
C TRP A 218 13.96 -5.31 -20.85
N ASP A 219 14.89 -6.08 -21.34
CA ASP A 219 14.79 -7.14 -22.34
C ASP A 219 14.64 -8.54 -21.72
N LEU A 220 14.15 -8.60 -20.47
CA LEU A 220 13.77 -9.84 -19.79
C LEU A 220 12.68 -10.59 -20.55
N THR A 221 12.76 -11.92 -20.57
CA THR A 221 11.61 -12.77 -20.94
C THR A 221 10.51 -12.71 -19.87
N ASP A 222 9.30 -13.14 -20.23
CA ASP A 222 8.17 -13.18 -19.29
C ASP A 222 8.48 -14.04 -18.07
N GLU A 223 9.13 -15.19 -18.27
CA GLU A 223 9.48 -16.15 -17.21
C GLU A 223 10.58 -15.61 -16.30
N GLU A 224 11.63 -15.00 -16.87
CA GLU A 224 12.73 -14.38 -16.09
C GLU A 224 12.22 -13.21 -15.24
N ALA A 225 11.33 -12.36 -15.79
CA ALA A 225 10.74 -11.26 -15.04
C ALA A 225 9.87 -11.77 -13.88
N GLN A 226 9.05 -12.80 -14.11
CA GLN A 226 8.23 -13.40 -13.06
C GLN A 226 9.08 -14.03 -11.95
N ASP A 227 10.18 -14.70 -12.32
CA ASP A 227 11.11 -15.29 -11.35
C ASP A 227 11.91 -14.24 -10.57
N LEU A 228 12.35 -13.16 -11.23
CA LEU A 228 13.02 -12.05 -10.57
C LEU A 228 12.12 -11.41 -9.50
N GLY A 229 10.85 -11.15 -9.83
CA GLY A 229 9.89 -10.60 -8.87
C GLY A 229 9.65 -11.54 -7.68
N ARG A 230 9.52 -12.85 -7.94
CA ARG A 230 9.37 -13.89 -6.91
C ARG A 230 10.58 -13.95 -5.97
N ARG A 231 11.80 -14.01 -6.54
CA ARG A 231 13.05 -14.05 -5.76
C ARG A 231 13.24 -12.80 -4.92
N ALA A 232 12.94 -11.63 -5.47
CA ALA A 232 13.10 -10.37 -4.77
C ALA A 232 12.20 -10.28 -3.53
N ILE A 233 10.93 -10.68 -3.64
CA ILE A 233 10.05 -10.77 -2.47
C ILE A 233 10.53 -11.84 -1.50
N TYR A 234 10.87 -13.05 -1.98
CA TYR A 234 11.37 -14.11 -1.11
C TYR A 234 12.56 -13.65 -0.25
N HIS A 235 13.58 -13.05 -0.86
CA HIS A 235 14.76 -12.57 -0.12
C HIS A 235 14.43 -11.45 0.86
N ALA A 236 13.48 -10.57 0.52
CA ALA A 236 12.97 -9.59 1.47
C ALA A 236 12.28 -10.25 2.66
N THR A 237 11.38 -11.21 2.42
CA THR A 237 10.68 -11.95 3.49
C THR A 237 11.61 -12.78 4.38
N HIS A 238 12.77 -13.18 3.86
CA HIS A 238 13.76 -13.91 4.65
C HIS A 238 14.53 -13.01 5.62
N ARG A 239 14.62 -11.70 5.34
CA ARG A 239 15.38 -10.72 6.14
C ARG A 239 14.50 -9.81 6.98
N ASP A 240 13.39 -9.36 6.44
CA ASP A 240 12.44 -8.47 7.11
C ASP A 240 11.42 -9.27 7.93
N ALA A 241 11.38 -9.05 9.25
CA ALA A 241 10.51 -9.77 10.17
C ALA A 241 9.01 -9.56 9.88
N TYR A 242 8.66 -8.38 9.35
CA TYR A 242 7.27 -8.01 9.10
C TYR A 242 6.75 -8.43 7.72
N SER A 243 7.61 -8.96 6.87
CA SER A 243 7.25 -9.48 5.54
C SER A 243 7.22 -11.01 5.55
N GLY A 244 6.23 -11.62 4.91
CA GLY A 244 6.16 -13.08 4.81
C GLY A 244 4.84 -13.65 4.30
N GLY A 245 4.62 -14.95 4.54
CA GLY A 245 3.44 -15.67 4.10
C GLY A 245 3.57 -16.15 2.66
N ILE A 246 2.67 -15.68 1.80
CA ILE A 246 2.52 -16.07 0.40
C ILE A 246 3.08 -14.95 -0.48
N VAL A 247 4.03 -15.31 -1.35
CA VAL A 247 4.51 -14.48 -2.44
C VAL A 247 3.51 -14.55 -3.59
N ARG A 248 2.93 -13.39 -3.93
CA ARG A 248 2.02 -13.26 -5.07
C ARG A 248 2.69 -12.49 -6.19
N VAL A 249 2.61 -13.03 -7.41
CA VAL A 249 3.16 -12.41 -8.61
C VAL A 249 2.03 -12.19 -9.61
N TYR A 250 1.88 -10.96 -10.06
CA TYR A 250 0.94 -10.55 -11.10
C TYR A 250 1.71 -9.99 -12.28
N HIS A 251 1.20 -10.25 -13.47
CA HIS A 251 1.75 -9.75 -14.72
C HIS A 251 0.68 -8.97 -15.48
N ILE A 252 0.95 -7.68 -15.71
CA ILE A 252 0.11 -6.79 -16.51
C ILE A 252 0.57 -6.80 -17.96
N LYS A 253 -0.29 -7.29 -18.85
CA LYS A 253 -0.10 -7.36 -20.30
C LYS A 253 -1.03 -6.36 -21.02
N PRO A 254 -0.86 -6.14 -22.34
CA PRO A 254 -1.79 -5.29 -23.12
C PRO A 254 -3.26 -5.72 -23.03
N SER A 255 -3.52 -7.01 -22.83
CA SER A 255 -4.87 -7.58 -22.71
C SER A 255 -5.51 -7.40 -21.33
N GLY A 256 -4.73 -7.01 -20.31
CA GLY A 256 -5.14 -7.01 -18.91
C GLY A 256 -4.11 -7.69 -18.01
N TRP A 257 -4.42 -7.80 -16.72
CA TRP A 257 -3.55 -8.47 -15.76
C TRP A 257 -3.86 -9.96 -15.61
N VAL A 258 -2.86 -10.73 -15.20
CA VAL A 258 -2.96 -12.17 -14.89
C VAL A 258 -2.25 -12.44 -13.57
N ASN A 259 -2.90 -13.19 -12.67
CA ASN A 259 -2.25 -13.76 -11.50
C ASN A 259 -1.40 -14.96 -11.93
N ILE A 260 -0.08 -14.84 -11.76
CA ILE A 260 0.90 -15.84 -12.22
C ILE A 260 1.13 -16.92 -11.16
N SER A 261 1.35 -16.52 -9.91
CA SER A 261 1.66 -17.45 -8.85
C SER A 261 1.27 -16.91 -7.48
N ASN A 262 0.86 -17.81 -6.60
CA ASN A 262 0.65 -17.56 -5.17
C ASN A 262 1.34 -18.70 -4.40
N GLN A 263 2.62 -18.52 -4.05
CA GLN A 263 3.46 -19.57 -3.46
C GLN A 263 3.87 -19.19 -2.04
N ASP A 264 3.90 -20.14 -1.11
CA ASP A 264 4.36 -19.87 0.26
C ASP A 264 5.87 -19.61 0.27
N CYS A 265 6.32 -18.66 1.09
CA CYS A 265 7.73 -18.33 1.28
C CYS A 265 8.54 -19.55 1.72
N MET A 266 7.95 -20.48 2.49
CA MET A 266 8.60 -21.71 2.95
C MET A 266 8.89 -22.67 1.79
N ASP A 267 7.93 -22.83 0.87
CA ASP A 267 8.12 -23.69 -0.30
C ASP A 267 9.22 -23.11 -1.21
N LEU A 268 9.20 -21.78 -1.39
CA LEU A 268 10.24 -21.07 -2.12
C LEU A 268 11.62 -21.19 -1.46
N HIS A 269 11.68 -21.22 -0.12
CA HIS A 269 12.92 -21.41 0.60
C HIS A 269 13.59 -22.73 0.24
N PHE A 270 12.84 -23.84 0.29
CA PHE A 270 13.39 -25.15 -0.04
C PHE A 270 13.73 -25.27 -1.53
N GLN A 271 12.90 -24.73 -2.41
CA GLN A 271 13.18 -24.70 -3.85
C GLN A 271 14.51 -23.98 -4.14
N PHE A 272 14.70 -22.76 -3.62
CA PHE A 272 15.93 -21.99 -3.87
C PHE A 272 17.15 -22.56 -3.17
N LYS A 273 16.97 -23.23 -2.03
CA LYS A 273 18.05 -23.96 -1.36
C LYS A 273 18.53 -25.13 -2.23
N GLU A 274 17.62 -25.93 -2.78
CA GLU A 274 17.98 -27.02 -3.69
C GLU A 274 18.66 -26.52 -4.96
N GLU A 275 18.17 -25.42 -5.55
CA GLU A 275 18.80 -24.78 -6.72
C GLU A 275 20.23 -24.34 -6.41
N LYS A 276 20.46 -23.72 -5.23
CA LYS A 276 21.79 -23.31 -4.78
C LYS A 276 22.71 -24.52 -4.62
N SER A 277 22.25 -25.59 -3.97
CA SER A 277 23.01 -26.83 -3.80
C SER A 277 23.39 -27.47 -5.14
N LYS A 278 22.48 -27.48 -6.12
CA LYS A 278 22.76 -27.99 -7.47
C LYS A 278 23.80 -27.13 -8.21
N LYS A 279 23.80 -25.82 -8.00
CA LYS A 279 24.67 -24.87 -8.72
C LYS A 279 26.07 -24.77 -8.13
N PHE A 280 26.23 -24.93 -6.82
CA PHE A 280 27.50 -24.70 -6.12
C PHE A 280 28.03 -25.90 -5.31
N GLY A 281 27.31 -27.04 -5.28
CA GLY A 281 27.62 -28.18 -4.42
C GLY A 281 27.18 -27.97 -2.96
N GLU A 282 27.12 -29.04 -2.16
CA GLU A 282 26.60 -29.03 -0.78
C GLU A 282 27.46 -28.25 0.25
N THR A 283 28.60 -27.70 -0.17
CA THR A 283 29.65 -27.17 0.72
C THR A 283 29.70 -25.64 0.85
N ALA A 284 28.58 -24.91 0.72
CA ALA A 284 28.55 -23.44 0.89
C ALA A 284 27.34 -22.90 1.68
#